data_AF-A0A0D6R3T4-F1
#
_entry.id   AF-A0A0D6R3T4-F1
#
_cell.length_a   1.000
_cell.length_b   1.000
_cell.length_c   1.000
_cell.angle_alpha   90.00
_cell.angle_beta   90.00
_cell.angle_gamma   90.00
#
_symmetry.space_group_name_H-M   'P 1'
#
loop_
_entity.id
_entity.type
_entity.pdbx_description
1 polymer ?
#
loop_
_entity_poly.entity_id
_entity_poly.type
_entity_poly.pdbx_seq_one_letter_code
_entity_poly.pdbx_strand_id
1 'polypeptide(L)'
;MGLLSNRISRDDLKPGEHIYSWRSAYSYAHHGIYVGDNKVIHFIQGRGNEVTTGNAIDLLLLSSGPSQNDKVCQTCNYQRNNNGVISSCLDCFLAGGNLYRFEYGVKTSLFVAKARGGTCTLAESDSPETVIHRAKYLLENGFGCYNIFKNNCEDFSIYCKTGLLVTDGSGIGPSGQTASVVGAFTAVFSSPLRFLITNTPTLSVIAGGLYCLSRYAADIGIRRDVTRVPVENLAVRVGQNDSQDIASMGRGPLIQL
;
A
#
# COMPACT_ATOMS: atom_id res chain seq x y z
N MET A 1 16.40 -13.20 -10.10
CA MET A 1 15.91 -12.64 -8.82
C MET A 1 15.85 -13.75 -7.78
N GLY A 2 16.34 -13.51 -6.57
CA GLY A 2 16.69 -14.55 -5.60
C GLY A 2 15.71 -14.69 -4.44
N LEU A 3 15.68 -15.87 -3.85
CA LEU A 3 14.93 -16.21 -2.63
C LEU A 3 15.23 -15.23 -1.47
N LEU A 4 16.45 -14.67 -1.43
CA LEU A 4 17.04 -13.97 -0.29
C LEU A 4 16.77 -12.46 -0.22
N SER A 5 16.62 -11.76 -1.35
CA SER A 5 16.38 -10.31 -1.35
C SER A 5 15.82 -9.83 -2.68
N ASN A 6 14.94 -8.84 -2.62
CA ASN A 6 14.43 -8.15 -3.80
C ASN A 6 15.18 -6.83 -4.07
N ARG A 7 16.32 -6.62 -3.42
CA ARG A 7 17.13 -5.41 -3.59
C ARG A 7 17.68 -5.36 -5.01
N ILE A 8 17.65 -4.18 -5.63
CA ILE A 8 18.17 -3.94 -6.99
C ILE A 8 19.11 -2.72 -7.01
N SER A 9 19.97 -2.64 -8.04
CA SER A 9 20.70 -1.40 -8.35
C SER A 9 19.75 -0.39 -9.01
N ARG A 10 20.13 0.90 -8.98
CA ARG A 10 19.45 1.94 -9.78
C ARG A 10 19.58 1.68 -11.28
N ASP A 11 20.68 1.07 -11.71
CA ASP A 11 20.93 0.78 -13.13
C ASP A 11 19.99 -0.32 -13.68
N ASP A 12 19.47 -1.16 -12.79
CA ASP A 12 18.53 -2.23 -13.14
C ASP A 12 17.08 -1.73 -13.21
N LEU A 13 16.81 -0.50 -12.74
CA LEU A 13 15.47 0.06 -12.54
C LEU A 13 14.87 0.50 -13.89
N LYS A 14 13.66 0.03 -14.17
CA LYS A 14 12.96 0.32 -15.43
C LYS A 14 11.61 1.00 -15.20
N PRO A 15 11.18 1.92 -16.09
CA PRO A 15 9.84 2.51 -15.99
C PRO A 15 8.74 1.44 -15.93
N GLY A 16 7.72 1.68 -15.11
CA GLY A 16 6.61 0.75 -14.86
C GLY A 16 6.88 -0.28 -13.75
N GLU A 17 8.04 -0.22 -13.10
CA GLU A 17 8.34 -1.08 -11.96
C GLU A 17 7.71 -0.58 -10.67
N HIS A 18 7.06 -1.49 -9.94
CA HIS A 18 6.64 -1.27 -8.57
C HIS A 18 7.85 -1.46 -7.66
N ILE A 19 8.27 -0.38 -7.03
CA ILE A 19 9.39 -0.35 -6.10
C ILE A 19 8.92 -0.09 -4.69
N TYR A 20 9.72 -0.52 -3.73
CA TYR A 20 9.49 -0.20 -2.34
C TYR A 20 10.80 0.02 -1.59
N SER A 21 10.67 0.65 -0.43
CA SER A 21 11.79 0.87 0.48
C SER A 21 11.33 0.70 1.92
N TRP A 22 12.08 -0.08 2.69
CA TRP A 22 11.79 -0.29 4.11
C TRP A 22 12.01 0.99 4.91
N ARG A 23 11.11 1.24 5.87
CA ARG A 23 11.07 2.39 6.78
C ARG A 23 11.00 1.91 8.22
N SER A 24 11.29 2.82 9.14
CA SER A 24 11.13 2.63 10.59
C SER A 24 11.66 1.28 11.08
N ALA A 25 12.97 1.05 10.87
CA ALA A 25 13.66 -0.19 11.22
C ALA A 25 13.00 -1.46 10.65
N TYR A 26 12.63 -1.44 9.36
CA TYR A 26 11.94 -2.55 8.70
C TYR A 26 10.62 -2.91 9.39
N SER A 27 9.80 -1.93 9.79
CA SER A 27 8.43 -2.20 10.27
C SER A 27 7.36 -1.87 9.23
N TYR A 28 7.73 -1.12 8.19
CA TYR A 28 6.84 -0.66 7.12
C TYR A 28 7.63 -0.58 5.81
N ALA A 29 7.00 -0.88 4.68
CA ALA A 29 7.55 -0.61 3.35
C ALA A 29 6.73 0.51 2.72
N HIS A 30 7.42 1.53 2.19
CA HIS A 30 6.77 2.54 1.36
C HIS A 30 6.86 2.13 -0.10
N HIS A 31 5.72 2.15 -0.79
CA HIS A 31 5.55 1.60 -2.14
C HIS A 31 5.28 2.70 -3.17
N GLY A 32 5.72 2.50 -4.40
CA GLY A 32 5.46 3.42 -5.51
C GLY A 32 5.77 2.83 -6.87
N ILE A 33 5.37 3.54 -7.92
CA ILE A 33 5.62 3.20 -9.31
C ILE A 33 6.72 4.11 -9.86
N TYR A 34 7.83 3.51 -10.29
CA TYR A 34 8.86 4.25 -11.01
C TYR A 34 8.40 4.56 -12.43
N VAL A 35 8.47 5.82 -12.85
CA VAL A 35 7.94 6.28 -14.15
C VAL A 35 9.02 6.77 -15.12
N GLY A 36 10.30 6.57 -14.78
CA GLY A 36 11.44 7.09 -15.55
C GLY A 36 11.97 8.41 -14.99
N ASP A 37 13.09 8.89 -15.54
CA ASP A 37 13.72 10.18 -15.22
C ASP A 37 13.91 10.45 -13.73
N ASN A 38 14.29 9.41 -12.97
CA ASN A 38 14.47 9.49 -11.51
C ASN A 38 13.18 9.89 -10.77
N LYS A 39 11.98 9.66 -11.34
CA LYS A 39 10.69 10.01 -10.76
C LYS A 39 9.90 8.78 -10.33
N VAL A 40 9.21 8.93 -9.20
CA VAL A 40 8.33 7.91 -8.62
C VAL A 40 6.97 8.55 -8.36
N ILE A 41 5.90 7.89 -8.79
CA ILE A 41 4.53 8.24 -8.41
C ILE A 41 4.10 7.31 -7.29
N HIS A 42 3.61 7.87 -6.19
CA HIS A 42 3.25 7.10 -5.01
C HIS A 42 2.13 7.78 -4.22
N PHE A 43 1.40 6.97 -3.47
CA PHE A 43 0.33 7.45 -2.61
C PHE A 43 0.88 7.86 -1.23
N ILE A 44 0.53 9.05 -0.79
CA ILE A 44 0.74 9.60 0.54
C ILE A 44 -0.61 9.99 1.16
N GLN A 45 -0.74 9.91 2.47
CA GLN A 45 -1.98 10.29 3.14
C GLN A 45 -2.28 11.79 2.97
N GLY A 46 -3.49 12.14 2.53
CA GLY A 46 -4.00 13.51 2.53
C GLY A 46 -4.26 14.01 3.96
N ARG A 47 -3.77 15.21 4.31
CA ARG A 47 -4.10 15.89 5.58
C ARG A 47 -5.53 16.40 5.52
N GLY A 48 -6.50 15.55 5.83
CA GLY A 48 -7.89 15.94 6.06
C GLY A 48 -8.36 15.39 7.39
N ASN A 49 -7.75 15.87 8.49
CA ASN A 49 -8.23 15.86 9.88
C ASN A 49 -7.03 16.22 10.79
N GLU A 50 -6.86 17.52 11.04
CA GLU A 50 -6.03 17.99 12.15
C GLU A 50 -6.68 17.53 13.46
N VAL A 51 -6.12 16.48 14.06
CA VAL A 51 -6.07 16.39 15.51
C VAL A 51 -4.62 16.15 15.88
N THR A 52 -4.00 17.23 16.34
CA THR A 52 -2.71 17.31 17.00
C THR A 52 -2.78 16.49 18.30
N THR A 53 -2.75 15.17 18.19
CA THR A 53 -2.53 14.26 19.32
C THR A 53 -1.15 13.67 19.11
N GLY A 54 -0.18 14.10 19.93
CA GLY A 54 1.23 13.68 19.90
C GLY A 54 1.43 12.18 20.16
N ASN A 55 0.92 11.36 19.26
CA ASN A 55 0.92 9.91 19.28
C ASN A 55 1.94 9.42 18.24
N ALA A 56 2.43 8.18 18.38
CA ALA A 56 3.43 7.55 17.47
C ALA A 56 3.09 7.57 15.97
N ILE A 57 1.86 7.97 15.62
CA ILE A 57 1.31 8.23 14.30
C ILE A 57 1.99 9.44 13.62
N ASP A 58 2.32 10.48 14.38
CA ASP A 58 2.98 11.69 13.85
C ASP A 58 4.42 11.38 13.39
N LEU A 59 5.07 10.42 14.04
CA LEU A 59 6.39 9.90 13.65
C LEU A 59 6.35 9.10 12.34
N LEU A 60 5.22 8.43 12.03
CA LEU A 60 5.01 7.72 10.76
C LEU A 60 4.65 8.68 9.61
N LEU A 61 3.97 9.79 9.93
CA LEU A 61 3.69 10.89 8.99
C LEU A 61 4.98 11.61 8.60
N LEU A 62 5.88 11.86 9.57
CA LEU A 62 7.23 12.39 9.33
C LEU A 62 8.13 11.43 8.53
N SER A 63 7.81 10.13 8.50
CA SER A 63 8.56 9.12 7.74
C SER A 63 8.13 8.99 6.27
N SER A 64 7.01 9.60 5.88
CA SER A 64 6.44 9.49 4.52
C SER A 64 6.59 10.77 3.71
N GLY A 65 6.76 11.91 4.39
CA GLY A 65 7.19 13.16 3.78
C GLY A 65 8.71 13.31 3.82
N PRO A 66 9.30 14.17 2.99
CA PRO A 66 10.71 14.53 3.14
C PRO A 66 10.94 15.09 4.55
N SER A 67 12.04 14.66 5.18
CA SER A 67 12.50 15.16 6.48
C SER A 67 12.51 16.69 6.51
N GLN A 68 11.96 17.30 7.57
CA GLN A 68 12.00 18.76 7.82
C GLN A 68 13.40 19.31 8.15
N ASN A 69 14.47 18.72 7.60
CA ASN A 69 15.77 19.39 7.58
C ASN A 69 15.87 20.20 6.28
N ASP A 70 15.32 21.43 6.31
CA ASP A 70 15.68 22.67 5.60
C ASP A 70 16.38 22.62 4.21
N LYS A 71 16.13 21.59 3.40
CA LYS A 71 16.45 21.58 1.99
C LYS A 71 15.24 21.06 1.24
N VAL A 72 14.40 22.00 0.79
CA VAL A 72 13.46 21.76 -0.30
C VAL A 72 14.27 21.07 -1.41
N CYS A 73 13.89 19.86 -1.77
CA CYS A 73 14.53 19.13 -2.86
C CYS A 73 14.48 20.01 -4.11
N GLN A 74 15.62 20.53 -4.58
CA GLN A 74 15.63 21.45 -5.72
C GLN A 74 15.17 20.80 -7.03
N THR A 75 15.21 19.47 -7.09
CA THR A 75 14.70 18.67 -8.21
C THR A 75 13.19 18.40 -8.11
N CYS A 76 12.66 18.41 -6.89
CA CYS A 76 11.29 18.06 -6.59
C CYS A 76 10.54 19.36 -6.35
N ASN A 77 9.83 19.86 -7.36
CA ASN A 77 8.94 21.01 -7.16
C ASN A 77 7.69 20.52 -6.40
N TYR A 78 7.87 20.20 -5.12
CA TYR A 78 6.87 19.55 -4.27
C TYR A 78 5.67 20.49 -4.10
N GLN A 79 4.58 20.17 -4.79
CA GLN A 79 3.28 20.76 -4.54
C GLN A 79 2.40 19.68 -3.94
N ARG A 80 2.04 19.86 -2.67
CA ARG A 80 1.08 18.99 -2.00
C ARG A 80 -0.28 19.22 -2.65
N ASN A 81 -0.75 18.23 -3.40
CA ASN A 81 -2.10 18.15 -3.94
C ASN A 81 -3.00 17.41 -2.92
N ASN A 82 -4.30 17.74 -2.93
CA ASN A 82 -5.26 17.17 -1.97
C ASN A 82 -5.65 15.72 -2.30
N ASN A 83 -5.15 15.18 -3.42
CA ASN A 83 -5.64 13.94 -4.02
C ASN A 83 -4.89 12.68 -3.55
N GLY A 84 -3.96 12.82 -2.61
CA GLY A 84 -3.19 11.73 -2.00
C GLY A 84 -2.14 11.05 -2.89
N VAL A 85 -2.12 11.29 -4.21
CA VAL A 85 -1.10 10.75 -5.11
C VAL A 85 -0.12 11.86 -5.48
N ILE A 86 1.18 11.62 -5.28
CA ILE A 86 2.24 12.59 -5.59
C ILE A 86 3.30 12.01 -6.53
N SER A 87 4.06 12.90 -7.16
CA SER A 87 5.30 12.57 -7.86
C SER A 87 6.50 13.16 -7.11
N SER A 88 7.51 12.34 -6.82
CA SER A 88 8.75 12.74 -6.16
C SER A 88 9.97 12.21 -6.93
N CYS A 89 11.16 12.71 -6.61
CA CYS A 89 12.38 12.06 -7.10
C CYS A 89 12.65 10.76 -6.34
N LEU A 90 13.43 9.86 -6.93
CA LEU A 90 13.79 8.58 -6.32
C LEU A 90 14.46 8.75 -4.96
N ASP A 91 15.30 9.78 -4.77
CA ASP A 91 16.00 10.02 -3.50
C ASP A 91 15.02 10.40 -2.38
N CYS A 92 14.06 11.28 -2.67
CA CYS A 92 12.99 11.63 -1.74
C CYS A 92 12.09 10.43 -1.46
N PHE A 93 11.73 9.66 -2.50
CA PHE A 93 10.99 8.42 -2.30
C PHE A 93 11.72 7.45 -1.38
N LEU A 94 13.04 7.28 -1.56
CA LEU A 94 13.87 6.35 -0.80
C LEU A 94 14.19 6.83 0.62
N ALA A 95 14.21 8.14 0.90
CA ALA A 95 14.48 8.71 2.21
C ALA A 95 15.72 8.10 2.91
N GLY A 96 16.80 7.89 2.14
CA GLY A 96 18.05 7.25 2.60
C GLY A 96 17.99 5.72 2.77
N GLY A 97 16.83 5.10 2.51
CA GLY A 97 16.64 3.66 2.52
C GLY A 97 17.11 2.96 1.24
N ASN A 98 17.07 1.62 1.26
CA ASN A 98 17.44 0.78 0.13
C ASN A 98 16.30 0.67 -0.90
N LEU A 99 16.66 0.48 -2.17
CA LEU A 99 15.74 0.25 -3.28
C LEU A 99 15.44 -1.24 -3.44
N TYR A 100 14.16 -1.61 -3.44
CA TYR A 100 13.69 -2.97 -3.68
C TYR A 100 12.63 -3.00 -4.78
N ARG A 101 12.58 -4.11 -5.51
CA ARG A 101 11.55 -4.39 -6.52
C ARG A 101 10.45 -5.29 -5.95
N PHE A 102 9.20 -4.94 -6.16
CA PHE A 102 8.08 -5.83 -5.86
C PHE A 102 7.91 -6.86 -6.98
N GLU A 103 7.73 -8.13 -6.63
CA GLU A 103 7.65 -9.23 -7.62
C GLU A 103 6.19 -9.61 -7.93
N TYR A 104 5.89 -9.83 -9.21
CA TYR A 104 4.58 -10.26 -9.71
C TYR A 104 4.70 -11.64 -10.35
N GLY A 105 3.60 -12.38 -10.45
CA GLY A 105 3.57 -13.70 -11.09
C GLY A 105 4.50 -14.73 -10.43
N VAL A 106 4.77 -14.58 -9.12
CA VAL A 106 5.69 -15.49 -8.45
C VAL A 106 5.07 -16.88 -8.30
N LYS A 107 5.92 -17.92 -8.27
CA LYS A 107 5.44 -19.28 -7.96
C LYS A 107 4.90 -19.34 -6.53
N THR A 108 3.84 -20.11 -6.30
CA THR A 108 3.26 -20.33 -4.95
C THR A 108 4.31 -20.77 -3.93
N SER A 109 5.26 -21.62 -4.31
CA SER A 109 6.35 -22.04 -3.42
C SER A 109 7.25 -20.88 -2.99
N LEU A 110 7.56 -19.94 -3.89
CA LEU A 110 8.33 -18.74 -3.58
C LEU A 110 7.53 -17.80 -2.68
N PHE A 111 6.24 -17.62 -2.97
CA PHE A 111 5.35 -16.78 -2.18
C PHE A 111 5.25 -17.25 -0.72
N VAL A 112 5.03 -18.56 -0.51
CA VAL A 112 4.93 -19.17 0.82
C VAL A 112 6.28 -19.14 1.56
N ALA A 113 7.39 -19.32 0.83
CA ALA A 113 8.74 -19.26 1.42
C ALA A 113 9.16 -17.83 1.85
N LYS A 114 8.58 -16.77 1.26
CA LYS A 114 8.83 -15.39 1.66
C LYS A 114 8.11 -15.09 2.97
N ALA A 115 8.85 -15.12 4.07
CA ALA A 115 8.36 -14.88 5.42
C ALA A 115 7.68 -13.50 5.62
N ARG A 116 7.96 -12.53 4.74
CA ARG A 116 7.50 -11.15 4.88
C ARG A 116 6.57 -10.74 3.73
N GLY A 117 5.38 -10.26 4.09
CA GLY A 117 4.42 -9.67 3.15
C GLY A 117 4.90 -8.36 2.53
N GLY A 118 4.15 -7.87 1.53
CA GLY A 118 4.45 -6.62 0.83
C GLY A 118 5.72 -6.66 -0.02
N THR A 119 6.10 -7.83 -0.52
CA THR A 119 7.31 -8.00 -1.35
C THR A 119 7.02 -8.67 -2.69
N CYS A 120 5.95 -9.46 -2.75
CA CYS A 120 5.55 -10.20 -3.94
C CYS A 120 4.04 -10.52 -3.92
N THR A 121 3.51 -10.85 -5.09
CA THR A 121 2.15 -11.34 -5.30
C THR A 121 2.11 -12.44 -6.37
N LEU A 122 1.08 -13.29 -6.29
CA LEU A 122 0.81 -14.32 -7.31
C LEU A 122 0.13 -13.74 -8.55
N ALA A 123 -0.43 -12.53 -8.46
CA ALA A 123 -1.02 -11.86 -9.61
C ALA A 123 0.02 -11.46 -10.66
N GLU A 124 -0.36 -11.57 -11.93
CA GLU A 124 0.44 -11.08 -13.05
C GLU A 124 0.38 -9.56 -13.15
N SER A 125 1.45 -8.97 -13.69
CA SER A 125 1.49 -7.54 -13.99
C SER A 125 1.02 -7.27 -15.42
N ASP A 126 0.30 -6.18 -15.59
CA ASP A 126 0.09 -5.55 -16.91
C ASP A 126 1.39 -4.95 -17.46
N SER A 127 1.38 -4.56 -18.74
CA SER A 127 2.54 -4.01 -19.44
C SER A 127 3.02 -2.69 -18.81
N PRO A 128 4.32 -2.37 -18.88
CA PRO A 128 4.86 -1.12 -18.33
C PRO A 128 4.11 0.13 -18.78
N GLU A 129 3.65 0.17 -20.03
CA GLU A 129 2.90 1.29 -20.62
C GLU A 129 1.55 1.47 -19.93
N THR A 130 0.80 0.39 -19.73
CA THR A 130 -0.47 0.42 -18.99
C THR A 130 -0.25 0.85 -17.54
N VAL A 131 0.80 0.37 -16.90
CA VAL A 131 1.12 0.70 -15.50
C VAL A 131 1.43 2.19 -15.36
N ILE A 132 2.29 2.72 -16.23
CA ILE A 132 2.66 4.14 -16.24
C ILE A 132 1.43 5.00 -16.55
N HIS A 133 0.58 4.59 -17.49
CA HIS A 133 -0.68 5.27 -17.79
C HIS A 133 -1.55 5.39 -16.55
N ARG A 134 -1.81 4.29 -15.83
CA ARG A 134 -2.62 4.33 -14.60
C ARG A 134 -2.00 5.24 -13.54
N ALA A 135 -0.69 5.12 -13.29
CA ALA A 135 -0.02 5.92 -12.28
C ALA A 135 -0.09 7.43 -12.59
N LYS A 136 0.13 7.83 -13.84
CA LYS A 136 0.01 9.24 -14.27
C LYS A 136 -1.43 9.73 -14.21
N TYR A 137 -2.39 8.92 -14.64
CA TYR A 137 -3.80 9.27 -14.59
C TYR A 137 -4.26 9.52 -13.14
N LEU A 138 -3.84 8.67 -12.20
CA LEU A 138 -4.16 8.82 -10.77
C LEU A 138 -3.39 9.94 -10.08
N LEU A 139 -2.23 10.36 -10.61
CA LEU A 139 -1.54 11.55 -10.14
C LEU A 139 -2.37 12.82 -10.40
N GLU A 140 -3.05 12.87 -11.54
CA GLU A 140 -3.91 13.99 -11.92
C GLU A 140 -5.28 13.93 -11.24
N ASN A 141 -5.88 12.74 -11.18
CA ASN A 141 -7.28 12.56 -10.79
C ASN A 141 -7.48 12.04 -9.35
N GLY A 142 -6.41 11.61 -8.69
CA GLY A 142 -6.45 10.99 -7.37
C GLY A 142 -6.79 9.50 -7.41
N PHE A 143 -6.44 8.80 -6.33
CA PHE A 143 -6.73 7.38 -6.12
C PHE A 143 -7.92 7.13 -5.18
N GLY A 144 -8.36 8.18 -4.48
CA GLY A 144 -9.47 8.13 -3.53
C GLY A 144 -9.07 7.84 -2.08
N CYS A 145 -9.89 8.29 -1.15
CA CYS A 145 -9.76 8.07 0.29
C CYS A 145 -10.34 6.70 0.67
N TYR A 146 -9.63 5.61 0.41
CA TYR A 146 -9.95 4.33 1.04
C TYR A 146 -9.32 4.25 2.43
N ASN A 147 -10.08 3.70 3.38
CA ASN A 147 -9.82 3.56 4.82
C ASN A 147 -8.37 3.74 5.31
N ILE A 148 -8.25 4.59 6.33
CA ILE A 148 -7.07 5.22 6.96
C ILE A 148 -6.04 4.23 7.54
N PHE A 149 -5.41 3.37 6.74
CA PHE A 149 -4.34 2.49 7.22
C PHE A 149 -3.18 2.31 6.23
N LYS A 150 -2.07 1.79 6.77
CA LYS A 150 -0.70 1.68 6.21
C LYS A 150 -0.57 1.05 4.81
N ASN A 151 -1.64 0.58 4.18
CA ASN A 151 -1.60 -0.20 2.94
C ASN A 151 -1.92 0.59 1.66
N ASN A 152 -2.38 1.84 1.75
CA ASN A 152 -2.83 2.56 0.55
C ASN A 152 -1.74 2.74 -0.53
N CYS A 153 -0.45 2.84 -0.15
CA CYS A 153 0.64 2.90 -1.13
C CYS A 153 0.92 1.55 -1.82
N GLU A 154 0.74 0.44 -1.10
CA GLU A 154 0.85 -0.90 -1.67
C GLU A 154 -0.36 -1.15 -2.58
N ASP A 155 -1.57 -0.82 -2.13
CA ASP A 155 -2.82 -0.94 -2.89
C ASP A 155 -2.81 -0.11 -4.15
N PHE A 156 -2.37 1.15 -4.05
CA PHE A 156 -2.13 2.02 -5.21
C PHE A 156 -1.19 1.36 -6.22
N SER A 157 -0.07 0.83 -5.74
CA SER A 157 0.93 0.23 -6.63
C SER A 157 0.45 -1.09 -7.23
N ILE A 158 -0.24 -1.93 -6.45
CA ILE A 158 -0.89 -3.16 -6.92
C ILE A 158 -1.96 -2.85 -7.95
N TYR A 159 -2.79 -1.84 -7.73
CA TYR A 159 -3.80 -1.39 -8.68
C TYR A 159 -3.15 -0.89 -9.97
N CYS A 160 -2.11 -0.06 -9.89
CA CYS A 160 -1.40 0.39 -11.09
C CYS A 160 -0.87 -0.82 -11.89
N LYS A 161 -0.34 -1.84 -11.19
CA LYS A 161 0.24 -3.03 -11.82
C LYS A 161 -0.78 -4.03 -12.38
N THR A 162 -1.97 -4.14 -11.79
CA THR A 162 -2.92 -5.24 -12.13
C THR A 162 -4.28 -4.74 -12.64
N GLY A 163 -4.64 -3.49 -12.32
CA GLY A 163 -5.97 -2.93 -12.52
C GLY A 163 -7.03 -3.57 -11.61
N LEU A 164 -6.62 -4.38 -10.64
CA LEU A 164 -7.52 -5.07 -9.71
C LEU A 164 -7.74 -4.22 -8.47
N LEU A 165 -9.01 -4.12 -8.06
CA LEU A 165 -9.42 -3.57 -6.79
C LEU A 165 -10.22 -4.62 -6.04
N VAL A 166 -10.08 -4.59 -4.74
CA VAL A 166 -10.89 -5.39 -3.82
C VAL A 166 -12.30 -4.80 -3.78
N THR A 167 -13.30 -5.63 -4.06
CA THR A 167 -14.72 -5.26 -4.01
C THR A 167 -15.38 -5.91 -2.82
N ASP A 168 -15.74 -5.12 -1.81
CA ASP A 168 -16.45 -5.66 -0.66
C ASP A 168 -17.96 -5.54 -0.87
N GLY A 169 -18.67 -6.64 -0.62
CA GLY A 169 -20.13 -6.64 -0.48
C GLY A 169 -20.63 -5.87 0.75
N SER A 170 -19.75 -5.35 1.62
CA SER A 170 -20.13 -4.56 2.82
C SER A 170 -19.01 -3.64 3.36
N GLY A 171 -18.07 -3.17 2.52
CA GLY A 171 -17.03 -2.21 2.92
C GLY A 171 -15.60 -2.75 2.94
N ILE A 172 -14.75 -2.13 2.11
CA ILE A 172 -13.47 -2.58 1.53
C ILE A 172 -12.43 -3.10 2.54
N GLY A 173 -12.05 -4.37 2.37
CA GLY A 173 -11.06 -5.09 3.17
C GLY A 173 -9.62 -4.92 2.66
N PRO A 174 -8.63 -4.79 3.56
CA PRO A 174 -7.29 -4.35 3.16
C PRO A 174 -6.41 -5.49 2.60
N SER A 175 -5.36 -5.12 1.85
CA SER A 175 -4.36 -6.02 1.26
C SER A 175 -3.44 -6.75 2.26
N GLY A 176 -2.59 -7.62 1.70
CA GLY A 176 -1.91 -8.74 2.35
C GLY A 176 -1.03 -8.46 3.58
N GLN A 177 -0.72 -7.21 3.93
CA GLN A 177 0.00 -6.87 5.17
C GLN A 177 -0.91 -6.83 6.41
N THR A 178 -2.20 -6.53 6.25
CA THR A 178 -3.16 -6.41 7.39
C THR A 178 -4.04 -7.63 7.54
N ALA A 179 -4.45 -8.27 6.45
CA ALA A 179 -5.21 -9.53 6.51
C ALA A 179 -4.40 -10.65 7.19
N SER A 180 -3.06 -10.61 7.02
CA SER A 180 -2.16 -11.63 7.57
C SER A 180 -1.77 -11.44 9.03
N VAL A 181 -1.67 -10.19 9.50
CA VAL A 181 -1.26 -9.90 10.89
C VAL A 181 -2.44 -9.90 11.85
N VAL A 182 -3.64 -9.47 11.43
CA VAL A 182 -4.79 -9.42 12.34
C VAL A 182 -5.52 -10.77 12.40
N GLY A 183 -5.71 -11.46 11.27
CA GLY A 183 -6.50 -12.70 11.21
C GLY A 183 -5.81 -13.92 11.83
N ALA A 184 -4.50 -14.08 11.61
CA ALA A 184 -3.76 -15.24 12.11
C ALA A 184 -3.50 -15.17 13.62
N PHE A 185 -3.18 -13.98 14.16
CA PHE A 185 -2.96 -13.81 15.60
C PHE A 185 -4.27 -13.89 16.40
N THR A 186 -5.37 -13.28 15.94
CA THR A 186 -6.65 -13.34 16.64
C THR A 186 -7.22 -14.76 16.69
N ALA A 187 -7.17 -15.53 15.59
CA ALA A 187 -7.69 -16.91 15.55
C ALA A 187 -6.90 -17.88 16.45
N VAL A 188 -5.59 -17.68 16.60
CA VAL A 188 -4.75 -18.49 17.51
C VAL A 188 -5.05 -18.18 18.98
N PHE A 189 -5.32 -16.91 19.31
CA PHE A 189 -5.59 -16.50 20.69
C PHE A 189 -7.05 -16.68 21.12
N SER A 190 -8.01 -16.75 20.19
CA SER A 190 -9.44 -16.92 20.47
C SER A 190 -9.92 -18.37 20.43
N SER A 191 -9.09 -19.32 19.98
CA SER A 191 -9.45 -20.73 19.91
C SER A 191 -9.29 -21.46 21.26
N PRO A 192 -10.25 -22.32 21.67
CA PRO A 192 -10.12 -23.21 22.83
C PRO A 192 -8.89 -24.13 22.76
N LEU A 193 -8.34 -24.33 21.56
CA LEU A 193 -7.16 -25.16 21.30
C LEU A 193 -5.88 -24.63 21.98
N ARG A 194 -5.84 -23.34 22.36
CA ARG A 194 -4.71 -22.74 23.09
C ARG A 194 -4.45 -23.44 24.43
N PHE A 195 -5.47 -24.01 25.06
CA PHE A 195 -5.33 -24.77 26.31
C PHE A 195 -4.82 -26.20 26.12
N LEU A 196 -4.82 -26.72 24.89
CA LEU A 196 -4.33 -28.06 24.55
C LEU A 196 -2.89 -28.04 23.99
N ILE A 197 -2.37 -26.87 23.62
CA ILE A 197 -1.02 -26.71 23.05
C ILE A 197 -0.08 -26.18 24.14
N THR A 198 0.55 -27.09 24.89
CA THR A 198 1.42 -26.76 26.03
C THR A 198 2.88 -26.52 25.64
N ASN A 199 3.28 -26.82 24.39
CA ASN A 199 4.66 -26.70 23.94
C ASN A 199 4.85 -25.52 22.97
N THR A 200 5.82 -24.65 23.25
CA THR A 200 6.12 -23.41 22.50
C THR A 200 6.48 -23.61 21.02
N PRO A 201 7.28 -24.62 20.58
CA PRO A 201 7.60 -24.79 19.17
C PRO A 201 6.39 -25.26 18.34
N THR A 202 5.50 -26.07 18.91
CA THR A 202 4.25 -26.50 18.25
C THR A 202 3.35 -25.30 17.95
N LEU A 203 3.24 -24.37 18.90
CA LEU A 203 2.47 -23.13 18.71
C LEU A 203 3.09 -22.25 17.61
N SER A 204 4.42 -22.14 17.55
CA SER A 204 5.12 -21.37 16.52
C SER A 204 4.91 -21.96 15.11
N VAL A 205 4.96 -23.27 14.96
CA VAL A 205 4.72 -23.93 13.66
C VAL A 205 3.28 -23.72 13.19
N ILE A 206 2.29 -23.88 14.08
CA ILE A 206 0.88 -23.65 13.75
C ILE A 206 0.65 -22.19 13.37
N ALA A 207 1.17 -21.24 14.15
CA ALA A 207 1.05 -19.81 13.85
C ALA A 207 1.70 -19.46 12.51
N GLY A 208 2.88 -20.01 12.21
CA GLY A 208 3.55 -19.83 10.92
C GLY A 208 2.72 -20.40 9.75
N GLY A 209 2.17 -21.60 9.91
CA GLY A 209 1.30 -22.21 8.90
C GLY A 209 0.03 -21.41 8.63
N LEU A 210 -0.64 -20.94 9.69
CA LEU A 210 -1.83 -20.08 9.58
C LEU A 210 -1.49 -18.75 8.92
N TYR A 211 -0.36 -18.12 9.29
CA TYR A 211 0.10 -16.90 8.65
C TYR A 211 0.31 -17.08 7.14
N CYS A 212 0.99 -18.15 6.73
CA CYS A 212 1.22 -18.46 5.31
C CYS A 212 -0.09 -18.70 4.55
N LEU A 213 -1.03 -19.44 5.16
CA LEU A 213 -2.34 -19.70 4.55
C LEU A 213 -3.18 -18.43 4.42
N SER A 214 -3.23 -17.60 5.47
CA SER A 214 -3.94 -16.31 5.45
C SER A 214 -3.32 -15.36 4.42
N ARG A 215 -1.99 -15.28 4.33
CA ARG A 215 -1.27 -14.52 3.29
C ARG A 215 -1.66 -14.98 1.89
N TYR A 216 -1.68 -16.29 1.67
CA TYR A 216 -2.01 -16.88 0.38
C TYR A 216 -3.46 -16.60 -0.02
N ALA A 217 -4.42 -16.79 0.90
CA ALA A 217 -5.84 -16.55 0.64
C ALA A 217 -6.16 -15.06 0.41
N ALA A 218 -5.42 -14.15 1.03
CA ALA A 218 -5.58 -12.71 0.87
C ALA A 218 -4.83 -12.11 -0.33
N ASP A 219 -4.01 -12.91 -1.04
CA ASP A 219 -3.28 -12.43 -2.21
C ASP A 219 -4.26 -12.01 -3.33
N ILE A 220 -3.97 -10.88 -3.98
CA ILE A 220 -4.83 -10.30 -5.03
C ILE A 220 -5.00 -11.25 -6.23
N GLY A 221 -4.05 -12.16 -6.47
CA GLY A 221 -4.12 -13.18 -7.51
C GLY A 221 -4.92 -14.43 -7.13
N ILE A 222 -5.33 -14.59 -5.86
CA ILE A 222 -6.04 -15.78 -5.37
C ILE A 222 -7.46 -15.46 -4.92
N ARG A 223 -7.65 -14.31 -4.27
CA ARG A 223 -8.95 -13.90 -3.73
C ARG A 223 -9.99 -13.73 -4.84
N ARG A 224 -11.27 -13.95 -4.52
CA ARG A 224 -12.38 -13.94 -5.49
C ARG A 224 -13.19 -12.65 -5.50
N ASP A 225 -13.02 -11.84 -4.48
CA ASP A 225 -13.66 -10.56 -4.24
C ASP A 225 -12.82 -9.40 -4.83
N VAL A 226 -12.26 -9.60 -6.02
CA VAL A 226 -11.55 -8.56 -6.77
C VAL A 226 -12.22 -8.34 -8.11
N THR A 227 -12.28 -7.08 -8.50
CA THR A 227 -12.79 -6.67 -9.81
C THR A 227 -11.73 -5.86 -10.54
N ARG A 228 -11.59 -6.11 -11.84
CA ARG A 228 -10.75 -5.28 -12.70
C ARG A 228 -11.50 -4.00 -13.04
N VAL A 229 -10.91 -2.85 -12.70
CA VAL A 229 -11.55 -1.54 -12.88
C VAL A 229 -10.66 -0.66 -13.76
N PRO A 230 -11.15 -0.16 -14.91
CA PRO A 230 -10.47 0.85 -15.71
C PRO A 230 -10.18 2.11 -14.88
N VAL A 231 -9.06 2.77 -15.14
CA VAL A 231 -8.58 3.88 -14.28
C VAL A 231 -9.48 5.11 -14.35
N GLU A 232 -10.12 5.31 -15.49
CA GLU A 232 -11.08 6.37 -15.75
C GLU A 232 -12.32 6.20 -14.86
N ASN A 233 -12.80 4.95 -14.71
CA ASN A 233 -13.94 4.64 -13.86
C ASN A 233 -13.62 4.76 -12.37
N LEU A 234 -12.36 4.52 -11.99
CA LEU A 234 -11.92 4.70 -10.61
C LEU A 234 -11.94 6.18 -10.21
N ALA A 235 -11.35 7.05 -11.03
CA ALA A 235 -11.31 8.48 -10.78
C ALA A 235 -12.69 9.14 -10.71
N VAL A 236 -13.63 8.73 -11.58
CA VAL A 236 -15.01 9.24 -11.54
C VAL A 236 -15.68 8.95 -10.19
N ARG A 237 -15.45 7.76 -9.61
CA ARG A 237 -15.97 7.41 -8.28
C ARG A 237 -15.35 8.27 -7.19
N VAL A 238 -14.08 8.63 -7.31
CA VAL A 238 -13.40 9.55 -6.38
C VAL A 238 -14.07 10.93 -6.42
N GLY A 239 -14.25 11.51 -7.61
CA GLY A 239 -14.88 12.83 -7.76
C GLY A 239 -16.34 12.88 -7.27
N GLN A 240 -17.09 11.77 -7.40
CA GLN A 240 -18.44 11.65 -6.86
C GLN A 240 -18.47 11.60 -5.33
N ASN A 241 -17.56 10.86 -4.71
CA ASN A 241 -17.45 10.78 -3.24
C ASN A 241 -17.02 12.13 -2.65
N ASP A 242 -16.03 12.80 -3.23
CA ASP A 242 -15.59 14.13 -2.78
C ASP A 242 -16.75 15.16 -2.85
N SER A 243 -17.58 15.08 -3.90
CA SER A 243 -18.76 15.94 -4.06
C SER A 243 -19.86 15.67 -3.02
N GLN A 244 -20.04 14.40 -2.62
CA GLN A 244 -21.00 14.00 -1.58
C GLN A 244 -20.51 14.42 -0.19
N ASP A 245 -19.21 14.29 0.10
CA ASP A 245 -18.61 14.73 1.36
C ASP A 245 -18.72 16.26 1.53
N ILE A 246 -18.44 17.04 0.47
CA ILE A 246 -18.63 18.50 0.47
C ILE A 246 -20.11 18.87 0.67
N ALA A 247 -21.04 18.16 0.02
CA ALA A 247 -22.47 18.40 0.18
C ALA A 247 -23.00 18.05 1.59
N SER A 248 -22.35 17.12 2.30
CA SER A 248 -22.69 16.76 3.68
C SER A 248 -22.18 17.78 4.70
N MET A 249 -21.00 18.40 4.46
CA MET A 249 -20.45 19.48 5.28
C MET A 249 -21.24 20.79 5.19
N GLY A 250 -22.00 20.99 4.10
CA GLY A 250 -22.88 22.16 3.93
C GLY A 250 -24.19 22.11 4.72
N ARG A 251 -24.50 21.00 5.41
CA ARG A 251 -25.70 20.86 6.27
C ARG A 251 -25.29 20.81 7.75
N GLY A 252 -24.71 21.90 8.25
CA GLY A 252 -24.65 22.13 9.69
C GLY A 252 -26.08 22.29 10.26
N PRO A 253 -26.35 21.88 11.51
CA PRO A 253 -27.68 22.01 12.10
C PRO A 253 -28.09 23.48 12.14
N LEU A 254 -29.21 23.80 11.51
CA LEU A 254 -29.93 25.06 11.72
C LEU A 254 -30.31 25.12 13.20
N ILE A 255 -29.56 25.91 13.97
CA ILE A 255 -29.96 26.31 15.32
C ILE A 255 -31.17 27.21 15.14
N GLN A 256 -32.35 26.66 15.42
CA GLN A 256 -33.60 27.38 15.46
C GLN A 256 -33.61 28.19 16.76
N LEU A 257 -33.40 29.51 16.64
CA LEU A 257 -33.53 30.49 17.73
C LEU A 257 -35.00 30.66 18.13
#